data_AF-A0A953D9M5-F1
#
_entry.id   AF-A0A953D9M5-F1
#
_cell.length_a   1.000
_cell.length_b   1.000
_cell.length_c   1.000
_cell.angle_alpha   90.00
_cell.angle_beta   90.00
_cell.angle_gamma   90.00
#
_symmetry.space_group_name_H-M   'P 1'
#
loop_
_entity.id
_entity.type
_entity.pdbx_description
1 polymer ?
#
loop_
_entity_poly.entity_id
_entity_poly.type
_entity_poly.pdbx_seq_one_letter_code
_entity_poly.pdbx_strand_id
1 'polypeptide(L)'
;MAEPKGKKTKIVIANWKMNPTSKEKAQDLFSKLKRIAKPLTKTNLIICPPAVYLGCFKKPEARNIHLGAQNIFWEHSGSFTGEMSTEMLKNDGVRYVIIGHSERRKLGETVEMVNKKLLAALRDGLTAILCIGEVTRDASGDYLEFLTNEIRTALSKVTKQNLEKIIIAYEPVWAIGKSERDAM
;
A
#
# COMPACT_ATOMS: atom_id res chain seq x y z
N MET A 1 6.30 -1.89 -35.82
CA MET A 1 6.08 -0.57 -35.20
C MET A 1 5.28 -0.81 -33.92
N ALA A 2 5.85 -0.50 -32.75
CA ALA A 2 5.14 -0.69 -31.50
C ALA A 2 4.04 0.38 -31.38
N GLU A 3 2.81 -0.05 -31.11
CA GLU A 3 1.69 0.85 -30.81
C GLU A 3 2.10 1.84 -29.70
N PRO A 4 1.65 3.11 -29.76
CA PRO A 4 1.93 4.06 -28.70
C PRO A 4 1.29 3.52 -27.42
N LYS A 5 2.13 3.06 -26.47
CA LYS A 5 1.68 2.62 -25.14
C LYS A 5 0.73 3.69 -24.58
N GLY A 6 -0.56 3.37 -24.52
CA GLY A 6 -1.60 4.28 -24.04
C GLY A 6 -1.18 4.93 -22.73
N LYS A 7 -1.48 6.22 -22.57
CA LYS A 7 -1.12 7.03 -21.39
C LYS A 7 -1.43 6.24 -20.11
N LYS A 8 -0.39 5.78 -19.39
CA LYS A 8 -0.55 5.00 -18.16
C LYS A 8 -1.45 5.77 -17.18
N THR A 9 -2.49 5.12 -16.68
CA THR A 9 -3.34 5.66 -15.60
C THR A 9 -2.45 5.93 -14.39
N LYS A 10 -2.49 7.15 -13.86
CA LYS A 10 -1.73 7.50 -12.66
C LYS A 10 -2.36 6.83 -11.44
N ILE A 11 -1.55 6.45 -10.47
CA ILE A 11 -2.02 5.91 -9.19
C ILE A 11 -1.60 6.87 -8.09
N VAL A 12 -2.54 7.26 -7.24
CA VAL A 12 -2.28 8.05 -6.02
C VAL A 12 -2.73 7.22 -4.85
N ILE A 13 -1.81 6.94 -3.92
CA ILE A 13 -2.09 6.16 -2.71
C ILE A 13 -2.09 7.13 -1.52
N ALA A 14 -3.26 7.32 -0.92
CA ALA A 14 -3.45 8.13 0.27
C ALA A 14 -3.43 7.22 1.51
N ASN A 15 -2.24 6.96 2.04
CA ASN A 15 -2.08 6.31 3.34
C ASN A 15 -2.40 7.32 4.46
N TRP A 16 -3.54 7.17 5.13
CA TRP A 16 -3.93 8.06 6.22
C TRP A 16 -3.17 7.81 7.52
N LYS A 17 -2.42 6.70 7.59
CA LYS A 17 -1.74 6.24 8.81
C LYS A 17 -2.75 6.18 9.97
N MET A 18 -2.32 6.49 11.19
CA MET A 18 -3.17 6.52 12.38
C MET A 18 -4.02 7.82 12.46
N ASN A 19 -4.71 8.18 11.38
CA ASN A 19 -5.58 9.37 11.31
C ASN A 19 -6.83 9.12 10.44
N PRO A 20 -7.91 9.90 10.64
CA PRO A 20 -8.13 10.87 11.72
C PRO A 20 -8.51 10.17 13.05
N THR A 21 -8.73 10.93 14.12
CA THR A 21 -9.05 10.38 15.46
C THR A 21 -10.53 10.06 15.68
N SER A 22 -11.43 10.45 14.78
CA SER A 22 -12.87 10.18 14.91
C SER A 22 -13.47 9.68 13.60
N LYS A 23 -14.54 8.89 13.73
CA LYS A 23 -15.28 8.32 12.60
C LYS A 23 -15.92 9.40 11.73
N GLU A 24 -16.44 10.46 12.34
CA GLU A 24 -17.07 11.59 11.66
C GLU A 24 -16.05 12.31 10.78
N LYS A 25 -14.83 12.56 11.31
CA LYS A 25 -13.73 13.15 10.55
C LYS A 25 -13.29 12.25 9.40
N ALA A 26 -13.27 10.92 9.60
CA ALA A 26 -12.93 9.97 8.55
C ALA A 26 -13.96 10.02 7.39
N GLN A 27 -15.25 10.08 7.72
CA GLN A 27 -16.34 10.19 6.75
C GLN A 27 -16.34 11.53 6.00
N ASP A 28 -16.05 12.64 6.70
CA ASP A 28 -15.89 13.96 6.09
C ASP A 28 -14.72 13.99 5.10
N LEU A 29 -13.54 13.50 5.52
CA LEU A 29 -12.36 13.42 4.66
C LEU A 29 -12.62 12.57 3.41
N PHE A 30 -13.25 11.40 3.57
CA PHE A 30 -13.63 10.55 2.45
C PHE A 30 -14.60 11.25 1.48
N SER A 31 -15.56 12.03 2.00
CA SER A 31 -16.52 12.78 1.19
C SER A 31 -15.85 13.91 0.41
N LYS A 32 -14.89 14.60 1.01
CA LYS A 32 -14.06 15.61 0.32
C LYS A 32 -13.21 14.99 -0.79
N LEU A 33 -12.54 13.86 -0.51
CA LEU A 33 -11.73 13.16 -1.51
C LEU A 33 -12.57 12.66 -2.68
N LYS A 34 -13.81 12.17 -2.45
CA LYS A 34 -14.74 11.81 -3.52
C LYS A 34 -15.01 12.97 -4.48
N ARG A 35 -15.20 14.19 -3.95
CA ARG A 35 -15.41 15.39 -4.78
C ARG A 35 -14.18 15.74 -5.61
N ILE A 36 -12.98 15.66 -5.02
CA ILE A 36 -11.71 15.95 -5.68
C ILE A 36 -11.40 14.92 -6.77
N ALA A 37 -11.68 13.64 -6.52
CA ALA A 37 -11.38 12.56 -7.45
C ALA A 37 -12.38 12.46 -8.61
N LYS A 38 -13.62 12.96 -8.46
CA LYS A 38 -14.66 12.90 -9.50
C LYS A 38 -14.21 13.42 -10.89
N PRO A 39 -13.52 14.57 -11.02
CA PRO A 39 -13.03 15.03 -12.33
C PRO A 39 -11.75 14.29 -12.83
N LEU A 40 -11.09 13.48 -12.00
CA LEU A 40 -9.79 12.87 -12.32
C LEU A 40 -9.94 11.55 -13.09
N THR A 41 -10.30 11.62 -14.37
CA THR A 41 -10.59 10.44 -15.21
C THR A 41 -9.38 9.57 -15.56
N LYS A 42 -8.15 10.09 -15.39
CA LYS A 42 -6.88 9.39 -15.70
C LYS A 42 -6.04 9.08 -14.46
N THR A 43 -6.65 9.11 -13.27
CA THR A 43 -6.00 8.85 -12.00
C THR A 43 -6.86 7.94 -11.14
N ASN A 44 -6.29 6.83 -10.68
CA ASN A 44 -6.88 5.99 -9.65
C ASN A 44 -6.43 6.48 -8.27
N LEU A 45 -7.38 6.84 -7.41
CA LEU A 45 -7.14 7.20 -6.03
C LEU A 45 -7.41 5.99 -5.13
N ILE A 46 -6.39 5.53 -4.43
CA ILE A 46 -6.48 4.46 -3.43
C ILE A 46 -6.41 5.11 -2.05
N ILE A 47 -7.43 4.90 -1.23
CA ILE A 47 -7.54 5.48 0.09
C ILE A 47 -7.32 4.37 1.12
N CYS A 48 -6.29 4.51 1.96
CA CYS A 48 -5.94 3.53 3.00
C CYS A 48 -6.17 4.14 4.39
N PRO A 49 -7.40 4.10 4.93
CA PRO A 49 -7.72 4.59 6.27
C PRO A 49 -7.30 3.58 7.35
N PRO A 50 -7.27 3.98 8.65
CA PRO A 50 -7.26 3.04 9.76
C PRO A 50 -8.36 1.98 9.60
N ALA A 51 -8.05 0.73 9.90
CA ALA A 51 -8.95 -0.39 9.65
C ALA A 51 -10.31 -0.26 10.36
N VAL A 52 -10.31 0.35 11.55
CA VAL A 52 -11.52 0.67 12.33
C VAL A 52 -12.54 1.53 11.58
N TYR A 53 -12.15 2.18 10.49
CA TYR A 53 -13.04 3.01 9.67
C TYR A 53 -13.43 2.37 8.33
N LEU A 54 -12.86 1.23 7.93
CA LEU A 54 -13.10 0.63 6.61
C LEU A 54 -14.59 0.37 6.35
N GLY A 55 -15.28 -0.29 7.30
CA GLY A 55 -16.72 -0.53 7.22
C GLY A 55 -17.61 0.73 7.30
N CYS A 56 -17.04 1.92 7.55
CA CYS A 56 -17.80 3.17 7.59
C CYS A 56 -18.03 3.80 6.21
N PHE A 57 -17.30 3.33 5.19
CA PHE A 57 -17.39 3.88 3.84
C PHE A 57 -18.35 3.03 3.02
N LYS A 58 -19.44 3.63 2.51
CA LYS A 58 -20.18 3.00 1.42
C LYS A 58 -19.22 2.73 0.27
N LYS A 59 -19.31 1.54 -0.33
CA LYS A 59 -18.51 1.16 -1.50
C LYS A 59 -18.50 2.33 -2.49
N PRO A 60 -17.32 2.85 -2.88
CA PRO A 60 -17.25 4.03 -3.73
C PRO A 60 -18.01 3.77 -5.02
N GLU A 61 -19.02 4.58 -5.31
CA GLU A 61 -19.73 4.55 -6.61
C GLU A 61 -18.83 5.06 -7.74
N ALA A 62 -17.84 5.89 -7.40
CA ALA A 62 -16.87 6.42 -8.35
C ALA A 62 -15.86 5.35 -8.78
N ARG A 63 -15.82 5.07 -10.09
CA ARG A 63 -14.98 4.02 -10.71
C ARG A 63 -13.48 4.16 -10.43
N ASN A 64 -12.99 5.37 -10.19
CA ASN A 64 -11.57 5.68 -10.00
C ASN A 64 -11.15 5.81 -8.52
N ILE A 65 -12.04 5.53 -7.57
CA ILE A 65 -11.72 5.54 -6.14
C ILE A 65 -11.79 4.11 -5.59
N HIS A 66 -10.77 3.74 -4.83
CA HIS A 66 -10.66 2.40 -4.26
C HIS A 66 -10.30 2.46 -2.78
N LEU A 67 -10.82 1.51 -2.01
CA LEU A 67 -10.42 1.29 -0.63
C LEU A 67 -9.21 0.37 -0.58
N GLY A 68 -8.23 0.78 0.23
CA GLY A 68 -7.06 -0.01 0.57
C GLY A 68 -6.96 -0.20 2.09
N ALA A 69 -6.24 -1.23 2.52
CA ALA A 69 -5.86 -1.42 3.91
C ALA A 69 -4.40 -1.02 4.15
N GLN A 70 -4.06 -0.71 5.39
CA GLN A 70 -2.70 -0.31 5.78
C GLN A 70 -1.78 -1.48 6.15
N ASN A 71 -2.36 -2.65 6.43
CA ASN A 71 -1.65 -3.88 6.80
C ASN A 71 -2.61 -5.09 6.75
N ILE A 72 -2.05 -6.30 6.67
CA ILE A 72 -2.75 -7.59 6.82
C ILE A 72 -1.90 -8.58 7.61
N PHE A 73 -2.54 -9.65 8.08
CA PHE A 73 -1.90 -10.89 8.47
C PHE A 73 -1.98 -11.93 7.35
N TRP A 74 -1.06 -12.90 7.34
CA TRP A 74 -0.92 -13.84 6.22
C TRP A 74 -1.80 -15.08 6.32
N GLU A 75 -2.27 -15.41 7.53
CA GLU A 75 -3.18 -16.53 7.75
C GLU A 75 -4.60 -16.17 7.32
N HIS A 76 -5.33 -17.16 6.81
CA HIS A 76 -6.72 -17.01 6.38
C HIS A 76 -7.64 -16.71 7.58
N SER A 77 -7.50 -17.50 8.65
CA SER A 77 -8.20 -17.37 9.92
C SER A 77 -7.44 -18.15 11.00
N GLY A 78 -7.77 -17.93 12.28
CA GLY A 78 -7.18 -18.68 13.39
C GLY A 78 -6.98 -17.84 14.65
N SER A 79 -6.20 -18.37 15.60
CA SER A 79 -5.93 -17.77 16.90
C SER A 79 -4.88 -16.65 16.83
N PHE A 80 -5.23 -15.55 16.15
CA PHE A 80 -4.38 -14.37 15.95
C PHE A 80 -5.07 -13.12 16.47
N THR A 81 -5.19 -13.00 17.79
CA THR A 81 -5.93 -11.91 18.45
C THR A 81 -5.42 -10.54 17.99
N GLY A 82 -6.33 -9.72 17.46
CA GLY A 82 -6.04 -8.36 17.00
C GLY A 82 -5.56 -8.24 15.54
N GLU A 83 -5.30 -9.36 14.88
CA GLU A 83 -4.88 -9.38 13.47
C GLU A 83 -6.07 -9.32 12.50
N MET A 84 -5.80 -8.91 11.26
CA MET A 84 -6.81 -8.79 10.21
C MET A 84 -6.45 -9.69 9.04
N SER A 85 -7.37 -10.59 8.68
CA SER A 85 -7.22 -11.39 7.46
C SER A 85 -7.60 -10.59 6.22
N THR A 86 -7.08 -11.02 5.09
CA THR A 86 -7.45 -10.55 3.74
C THR A 86 -8.96 -10.68 3.48
N GLU A 87 -9.59 -11.77 3.94
CA GLU A 87 -11.02 -12.01 3.76
C GLU A 87 -11.89 -10.98 4.50
N MET A 88 -11.55 -10.67 5.76
CA MET A 88 -12.24 -9.63 6.53
C MET A 88 -12.24 -8.29 5.79
N LEU A 89 -11.07 -7.89 5.27
CA LEU A 89 -10.93 -6.63 4.55
C LEU A 89 -11.69 -6.61 3.21
N LYS A 90 -11.68 -7.74 2.48
CA LYS A 90 -12.44 -7.87 1.23
C LYS A 90 -13.94 -7.72 1.44
N ASN A 91 -14.46 -8.21 2.57
CA ASN A 91 -15.87 -8.05 2.92
C ASN A 91 -16.24 -6.55 3.11
N ASP A 92 -15.30 -5.75 3.59
CA ASP A 92 -15.41 -4.27 3.65
C ASP A 92 -15.12 -3.56 2.31
N GLY A 93 -14.93 -4.31 1.22
CA GLY A 93 -14.71 -3.77 -0.12
C GLY A 93 -13.27 -3.30 -0.39
N VAL A 94 -12.32 -3.68 0.45
CA VAL A 94 -10.89 -3.43 0.21
C VAL A 94 -10.42 -4.18 -1.04
N ARG A 95 -9.65 -3.48 -1.88
CA ARG A 95 -9.06 -4.03 -3.10
C ARG A 95 -7.53 -3.93 -3.14
N TYR A 96 -6.96 -3.10 -2.26
CA TYR A 96 -5.53 -2.82 -2.19
C TYR A 96 -5.03 -3.00 -0.77
N VAL A 97 -3.75 -3.32 -0.58
CA VAL A 97 -3.17 -3.40 0.76
C VAL A 97 -1.73 -2.95 0.75
N ILE A 98 -1.37 -2.07 1.68
CA ILE A 98 0.01 -1.66 1.94
C ILE A 98 0.72 -2.77 2.72
N ILE A 99 1.91 -3.15 2.27
CA ILE A 99 2.73 -4.22 2.86
C ILE A 99 4.18 -3.74 2.93
N GLY A 100 4.85 -3.96 4.06
CA GLY A 100 6.25 -3.60 4.22
C GLY A 100 6.49 -2.11 4.40
N HIS A 101 5.51 -1.35 4.91
CA HIS A 101 5.68 0.08 5.14
C HIS A 101 6.83 0.34 6.12
N SER A 102 7.62 1.39 5.89
CA SER A 102 8.78 1.73 6.73
C SER A 102 8.45 1.78 8.23
N GLU A 103 7.30 2.34 8.60
CA GLU A 103 6.81 2.39 10.00
C GLU A 103 6.52 0.99 10.60
N ARG A 104 6.09 0.02 9.80
CA ARG A 104 5.87 -1.36 10.25
C ARG A 104 7.20 -2.10 10.43
N ARG A 105 8.16 -1.85 9.54
CA ARG A 105 9.54 -2.40 9.66
C ARG A 105 10.23 -1.91 10.92
N LYS A 106 10.04 -0.62 11.28
CA LYS A 106 10.48 -0.07 12.57
C LYS A 106 9.84 -0.77 13.79
N LEU A 107 8.67 -1.39 13.62
CA LEU A 107 7.98 -2.20 14.64
C LEU A 107 8.33 -3.70 14.55
N GLY A 108 9.37 -4.08 13.80
CA GLY A 108 9.86 -5.46 13.72
C GLY A 108 9.30 -6.29 12.57
N GLU A 109 8.60 -5.69 11.59
CA GLU A 109 8.19 -6.41 10.38
C GLU A 109 9.42 -6.80 9.53
N THR A 110 9.65 -8.11 9.38
CA THR A 110 10.77 -8.66 8.62
C THR A 110 10.42 -8.88 7.14
N VAL A 111 11.44 -9.12 6.31
CA VAL A 111 11.24 -9.41 4.88
C VAL A 111 10.46 -10.69 4.66
N GLU A 112 10.63 -11.70 5.52
CA GLU A 112 9.88 -12.96 5.48
C GLU A 112 8.41 -12.72 5.80
N MET A 113 8.10 -11.85 6.77
CA MET A 113 6.73 -11.45 7.07
C MET A 113 6.10 -10.70 5.89
N VAL A 114 6.84 -9.77 5.27
CA VAL A 114 6.43 -9.07 4.05
C VAL A 114 6.11 -10.06 2.93
N ASN A 115 6.97 -11.04 2.66
CA ASN A 115 6.72 -12.06 1.64
C ASN A 115 5.46 -12.87 1.94
N LYS A 116 5.25 -13.31 3.20
CA LYS A 116 4.04 -14.05 3.60
C LYS A 116 2.77 -13.21 3.37
N LYS A 117 2.78 -11.94 3.77
CA LYS A 117 1.64 -11.01 3.55
C LYS A 117 1.39 -10.81 2.06
N LEU A 118 2.45 -10.64 1.27
CA LEU A 118 2.35 -10.47 -0.17
C LEU A 118 1.67 -11.68 -0.81
N LEU A 119 2.09 -12.89 -0.48
CA LEU A 119 1.47 -14.12 -0.96
C LEU A 119 0.00 -14.23 -0.54
N ALA A 120 -0.34 -13.87 0.69
CA ALA A 120 -1.73 -13.88 1.16
C ALA A 120 -2.60 -12.88 0.39
N ALA A 121 -2.13 -11.66 0.19
CA ALA A 121 -2.84 -10.65 -0.60
C ALA A 121 -3.12 -11.15 -2.03
N LEU A 122 -2.09 -11.70 -2.68
CA LEU A 122 -2.18 -12.20 -4.05
C LEU A 122 -3.10 -13.42 -4.17
N ARG A 123 -2.99 -14.39 -3.24
CA ARG A 123 -3.85 -15.58 -3.16
C ARG A 123 -5.32 -15.17 -3.16
N ASP A 124 -5.65 -14.13 -2.41
CA ASP A 124 -7.03 -13.71 -2.22
C ASP A 124 -7.46 -12.60 -3.20
N GLY A 125 -6.64 -12.32 -4.22
CA GLY A 125 -6.97 -11.41 -5.32
C GLY A 125 -6.91 -9.92 -4.99
N LEU A 126 -6.27 -9.54 -3.87
CA LEU A 126 -5.95 -8.15 -3.56
C LEU A 126 -4.75 -7.68 -4.40
N THR A 127 -4.69 -6.38 -4.66
CA THR A 127 -3.50 -5.74 -5.23
C THR A 127 -2.58 -5.30 -4.10
N ALA A 128 -1.36 -5.80 -4.07
CA ALA A 128 -0.39 -5.43 -3.05
C ALA A 128 0.33 -4.13 -3.41
N ILE A 129 0.48 -3.24 -2.44
CA ILE A 129 1.33 -2.05 -2.49
C ILE A 129 2.56 -2.38 -1.65
N LEU A 130 3.60 -2.89 -2.29
CA LEU A 130 4.86 -3.26 -1.67
C LEU A 130 5.71 -2.00 -1.45
N CYS A 131 5.90 -1.66 -0.19
CA CYS A 131 6.77 -0.60 0.25
C CYS A 131 8.22 -1.08 0.35
N ILE A 132 9.12 -0.32 -0.27
CA ILE A 132 10.58 -0.54 -0.25
C ILE A 132 11.29 0.77 0.05
N GLY A 133 12.49 0.72 0.62
CA GLY A 133 13.20 1.95 0.95
C GLY A 133 14.42 1.76 1.84
N GLU A 134 15.53 2.38 1.46
CA GLU A 134 16.76 2.46 2.21
C GLU A 134 16.67 3.48 3.35
N VAL A 135 17.21 3.11 4.51
CA VAL A 135 17.33 4.00 5.68
C VAL A 135 18.47 5.00 5.51
N THR A 136 19.51 4.62 4.77
CA THR A 136 20.69 5.43 4.50
C THR A 136 20.95 5.47 3.01
N ARG A 137 21.31 6.65 2.50
CA ARG A 137 21.74 6.83 1.12
C ARG A 137 23.23 7.15 1.10
N ASP A 138 24.03 6.14 0.80
CA ASP A 138 25.47 6.25 0.70
C ASP A 138 25.89 6.83 -0.66
N ALA A 139 27.09 7.41 -0.71
CA ALA A 139 27.67 7.98 -1.93
C ALA A 139 28.28 6.92 -2.87
N SER A 140 28.57 5.71 -2.37
CA SER A 140 29.09 4.59 -3.17
C SER A 140 28.04 3.96 -4.08
N GLY A 141 26.75 4.14 -3.78
CA GLY A 141 25.63 3.56 -4.51
C GLY A 141 25.16 2.21 -3.96
N ASP A 142 25.66 1.76 -2.81
CA ASP A 142 25.35 0.46 -2.18
C ASP A 142 23.87 0.34 -1.82
N TYR A 143 23.19 1.46 -1.57
CA TYR A 143 21.74 1.51 -1.39
C TYR A 143 20.95 0.91 -2.57
N LEU A 144 21.49 0.95 -3.80
CA LEU A 144 20.86 0.31 -4.96
C LEU A 144 20.89 -1.21 -4.85
N GLU A 145 21.98 -1.77 -4.33
CA GLU A 145 22.07 -3.20 -4.07
C GLU A 145 21.13 -3.59 -2.92
N PHE A 146 21.07 -2.78 -1.86
CA PHE A 146 20.08 -2.95 -0.79
C PHE A 146 18.65 -3.01 -1.33
N LEU A 147 18.23 -2.02 -2.12
CA LEU A 147 16.90 -1.98 -2.73
C LEU A 147 16.66 -3.17 -3.66
N THR A 148 17.67 -3.56 -4.44
CA THR A 148 17.59 -4.72 -5.34
C THR A 148 17.35 -6.01 -4.54
N ASN A 149 18.09 -6.21 -3.45
CA ASN A 149 17.97 -7.37 -2.58
C ASN A 149 16.65 -7.37 -1.81
N GLU A 150 16.18 -6.20 -1.36
CA GLU A 150 14.86 -6.04 -0.74
C GLU A 150 13.74 -6.47 -1.69
N ILE A 151 13.74 -5.97 -2.93
CA ILE A 151 12.75 -6.34 -3.96
C ILE A 151 12.83 -7.84 -4.25
N ARG A 152 14.03 -8.38 -4.50
CA ARG A 152 14.21 -9.80 -4.84
C ARG A 152 13.71 -10.72 -3.72
N THR A 153 14.05 -10.41 -2.48
CA THR A 153 13.68 -11.24 -1.33
C THR A 153 12.17 -11.17 -1.07
N ALA A 154 11.58 -9.95 -1.11
CA ALA A 154 10.14 -9.78 -0.98
C ALA A 154 9.35 -10.53 -2.07
N LEU A 155 9.87 -10.58 -3.30
CA LEU A 155 9.24 -11.23 -4.46
C LEU A 155 9.64 -12.70 -4.68
N SER A 156 10.51 -13.29 -3.84
CA SER A 156 11.16 -14.59 -4.07
C SER A 156 10.21 -15.76 -4.37
N LYS A 157 8.96 -15.71 -3.87
CA LYS A 157 7.92 -16.73 -4.06
C LYS A 157 6.74 -16.26 -4.91
N VAL A 158 6.83 -15.07 -5.49
CA VAL A 158 5.77 -14.49 -6.33
C VAL A 158 5.92 -15.02 -7.76
N THR A 159 4.85 -15.57 -8.31
CA THR A 159 4.82 -16.02 -9.70
C THR A 159 4.80 -14.84 -10.67
N LYS A 160 5.28 -15.05 -11.89
CA LYS A 160 5.30 -14.01 -12.94
C LYS A 160 3.90 -13.43 -13.22
N GLN A 161 2.88 -14.28 -13.18
CA GLN A 161 1.48 -13.89 -13.38
C GLN A 161 1.01 -12.93 -12.29
N ASN A 162 1.45 -13.13 -11.04
CA ASN A 162 1.03 -12.29 -9.92
C ASN A 162 1.73 -10.92 -9.87
N LEU A 163 2.81 -10.71 -10.64
CA LEU A 163 3.53 -9.43 -10.67
C LEU A 163 2.65 -8.26 -11.12
N GLU A 164 1.64 -8.51 -11.97
CA GLU A 164 0.72 -7.45 -12.42
C GLU A 164 -0.21 -6.93 -11.31
N LYS A 165 -0.31 -7.67 -10.19
CA LYS A 165 -1.08 -7.32 -8.99
C LYS A 165 -0.21 -6.65 -7.92
N ILE A 166 1.00 -6.24 -8.25
CA ILE A 166 1.92 -5.58 -7.33
C ILE A 166 2.22 -4.17 -7.82
N ILE A 167 2.05 -3.21 -6.91
CA ILE A 167 2.52 -1.83 -7.05
C ILE A 167 3.72 -1.70 -6.13
N ILE A 168 4.84 -1.20 -6.65
CA ILE A 168 6.01 -0.87 -5.83
C ILE A 168 5.90 0.60 -5.42
N ALA A 169 5.89 0.85 -4.11
CA ALA A 169 5.96 2.18 -3.52
C ALA A 169 7.35 2.38 -2.93
N TYR A 170 8.17 3.19 -3.59
CA TYR A 170 9.48 3.59 -3.07
C TYR A 170 9.30 4.67 -2.00
N GLU A 171 9.80 4.39 -0.80
CA GLU A 171 9.87 5.29 0.34
C GLU A 171 11.33 5.72 0.55
N PRO A 172 11.71 6.99 0.33
CA PRO A 172 13.05 7.46 0.64
C PRO A 172 13.20 7.65 2.16
N VAL A 173 13.33 6.55 2.93
CA VAL A 173 13.27 6.56 4.41
C VAL A 173 14.32 7.49 5.00
N TRP A 174 15.50 7.57 4.36
CA TRP A 174 16.59 8.49 4.70
C TRP A 174 16.20 9.99 4.71
N ALA A 175 15.13 10.37 3.98
CA ALA A 175 14.61 11.73 3.85
C ALA A 175 13.26 11.96 4.58
N ILE A 176 12.63 10.91 5.14
CA ILE A 176 11.34 11.06 5.81
C ILE A 176 11.52 11.83 7.13
N GLY A 177 10.83 12.96 7.28
CA GLY A 177 10.88 13.82 8.47
C GLY A 177 12.02 14.84 8.47
N LYS A 178 12.81 14.88 7.39
CA LYS A 178 13.85 15.87 7.11
C LYS A 178 13.27 16.95 6.18
N SER A 179 13.67 18.21 6.36
CA SER A 179 13.29 19.26 5.40
C SER A 179 14.00 19.02 4.06
N GLU A 180 13.53 19.64 2.97
CA GLU A 180 14.19 19.55 1.65
C GLU A 180 15.70 19.89 1.70
N ARG A 181 16.12 20.73 2.66
CA ARG A 181 17.53 21.11 2.87
C ARG A 181 18.36 20.04 3.61
N ASP A 182 17.71 19.16 4.37
CA ASP A 182 18.38 18.11 5.15
C ASP A 182 18.50 16.80 4.36
N ALA A 183 17.91 16.76 3.16
CA ALA A 183 17.85 15.61 2.26
C ALA A 183 18.68 15.80 0.98
N MET A 184 19.51 16.85 0.89
CA MET A 184 20.47 17.08 -0.19
C MET A 184 21.90 16.95 0.31
#